data_AF-A0A543DVX5-F1
#
_entry.id   AF-A0A543DVX5-F1
#
_cell.length_a   1.000
_cell.length_b   1.000
_cell.length_c   1.000
_cell.angle_alpha   90.00
_cell.angle_beta   90.00
_cell.angle_gamma   90.00
#
_symmetry.space_group_name_H-M   'P 1'
#
loop_
_entity.id
_entity.type
_entity.pdbx_description
1 polymer ?
#
loop_
_entity_poly.entity_id
_entity_poly.type
_entity_poly.pdbx_seq_one_letter_code
_entity_poly.pdbx_strand_id
1 'polypeptide(L)'
;MATGRLTVDDVDALVAGLTLLGSGGGGDAHAFRHVLRRTLAGTELVLHDPATLADAPVVAIGMIGATRVLTEKLPSGQEIACAVRALARWTGVEPAALMPFEAAGLNGAIAVAGAAGLGLPLVDADLMGRALTRVDQLTFAVADRPLPPFVMAEPGGQTVLVDDTAPIVLERVARTVVAQGGGWAACALGPVPASRAGTDACTGTLARALRLGRAHAGLVRPDAAEVAAALGGRVLAAGRTVEIARHPSASFGRAGVAVLADDGAVLRVEAENEYLLAVLDGEPVASCPDLLCLLDRRTAAPIAVDGLRPGDDVLVTVLPGPPWWRASPERLCRVDPRAFGLDCDAVLLPDPVGSTP
;
A
#
# COMPACT_ATOMS: atom_id res chain seq x y z
N MET A 1 14.87 -5.52 -18.61
CA MET A 1 15.34 -4.13 -18.45
C MET A 1 14.92 -3.63 -17.07
N ALA A 2 15.74 -2.81 -16.44
CA ALA A 2 15.38 -2.17 -15.18
C ALA A 2 14.20 -1.21 -15.40
N THR A 3 13.21 -1.20 -14.50
CA THR A 3 12.08 -0.27 -14.55
C THR A 3 12.40 1.06 -13.86
N GLY A 4 13.46 1.08 -13.04
CA GLY A 4 13.94 2.26 -12.34
C GLY A 4 15.18 1.98 -11.52
N ARG A 5 15.72 3.04 -10.91
CA ARG A 5 16.79 3.00 -9.91
C ARG A 5 16.40 3.88 -8.75
N LEU A 6 16.69 3.41 -7.54
CA LEU A 6 16.47 4.15 -6.30
C LEU A 6 17.83 4.52 -5.71
N THR A 7 18.02 5.81 -5.51
CA THR A 7 19.19 6.40 -4.85
C THR A 7 18.77 7.14 -3.58
N VAL A 8 19.73 7.62 -2.80
CA VAL A 8 19.46 8.46 -1.62
C VAL A 8 18.66 9.73 -1.95
N ASP A 9 18.83 10.28 -3.16
CA ASP A 9 18.13 11.50 -3.60
C ASP A 9 16.66 11.25 -3.91
N ASP A 10 16.30 9.99 -4.18
CA ASP A 10 14.93 9.58 -4.47
C ASP A 10 14.08 9.37 -3.21
N VAL A 11 14.69 9.32 -2.02
CA VAL A 11 14.00 8.90 -0.80
C VAL A 11 12.81 9.78 -0.46
N ASP A 12 12.93 11.10 -0.60
CA ASP A 12 11.87 12.02 -0.23
C ASP A 12 10.67 11.91 -1.17
N ALA A 13 10.94 11.80 -2.47
CA ALA A 13 9.92 11.51 -3.47
C ALA A 13 9.28 10.14 -3.22
N LEU A 14 10.08 9.10 -3.04
CA LEU A 14 9.58 7.76 -2.78
C LEU A 14 8.64 7.73 -1.58
N VAL A 15 9.03 8.33 -0.44
CA VAL A 15 8.20 8.41 0.76
C VAL A 15 6.86 9.10 0.46
N ALA A 16 6.87 10.26 -0.20
CA ALA A 16 5.63 10.97 -0.55
C ALA A 16 4.73 10.11 -1.46
N GLY A 17 5.33 9.45 -2.45
CA GLY A 17 4.65 8.53 -3.36
C GLY A 17 4.02 7.34 -2.67
N LEU A 18 4.76 6.67 -1.78
CA LEU A 18 4.28 5.56 -0.96
C LEU A 18 3.10 5.99 -0.09
N THR A 19 3.14 7.19 0.50
CA THR A 19 2.03 7.72 1.30
C THR A 19 0.80 8.04 0.44
N LEU A 20 0.97 8.56 -0.77
CA LEU A 20 -0.14 8.78 -1.72
C LEU A 20 -0.80 7.45 -2.13
N LEU A 21 -0.01 6.42 -2.45
CA LEU A 21 -0.51 5.07 -2.75
C LEU A 21 -1.14 4.39 -1.52
N GLY A 22 -0.88 4.91 -0.32
CA GLY A 22 -1.52 4.49 0.92
C GLY A 22 -3.01 4.84 1.00
N SER A 23 -3.51 5.80 0.21
CA SER A 23 -4.93 6.21 0.24
C SER A 23 -5.42 6.49 1.68
N GLY A 24 -4.57 7.08 2.51
CA GLY A 24 -4.84 7.35 3.93
C GLY A 24 -4.47 6.24 4.92
N GLY A 25 -4.17 5.03 4.45
CA GLY A 25 -3.74 3.87 5.24
C GLY A 25 -2.29 3.43 4.97
N GLY A 26 -1.97 2.17 5.27
CA GLY A 26 -0.61 1.58 5.10
C GLY A 26 0.46 2.09 6.08
N GLY A 27 0.11 3.03 6.98
CA GLY A 27 1.04 3.66 7.93
C GLY A 27 1.94 4.73 7.29
N ASP A 28 2.55 5.54 8.14
CA ASP A 28 3.36 6.67 7.69
C ASP A 28 4.76 6.23 7.23
N ALA A 29 4.97 6.21 5.90
CA ALA A 29 6.27 5.93 5.29
C ALA A 29 7.37 6.92 5.75
N HIS A 30 7.00 8.13 6.20
CA HIS A 30 7.96 9.12 6.68
C HIS A 30 8.75 8.63 7.91
N ALA A 31 8.15 7.76 8.73
CA ALA A 31 8.84 7.14 9.86
C ALA A 31 10.10 6.35 9.43
N PHE A 32 10.15 5.84 8.20
CA PHE A 32 11.29 5.11 7.65
C PHE A 32 12.24 5.96 6.81
N ARG A 33 11.97 7.27 6.64
CA ARG A 33 12.78 8.16 5.82
C ARG A 33 14.26 8.10 6.17
N HIS A 34 14.61 8.18 7.46
CA HIS A 34 16.00 8.13 7.89
C HIS A 34 16.65 6.76 7.63
N VAL A 35 15.90 5.67 7.85
CA VAL A 35 16.36 4.31 7.55
C VAL A 35 16.67 4.18 6.07
N LEU A 36 15.77 4.61 5.18
CA LEU A 36 15.96 4.56 3.74
C LEU A 36 17.18 5.38 3.28
N ARG A 37 17.36 6.60 3.80
CA ARG A 37 18.54 7.43 3.46
C ARG A 37 19.84 6.75 3.87
N ARG A 38 19.87 6.11 5.05
CA ARG A 38 21.03 5.35 5.51
C ARG A 38 21.27 4.11 4.64
N THR A 39 20.21 3.37 4.32
CA THR A 39 20.30 2.14 3.53
C THR A 39 20.78 2.40 2.10
N LEU A 40 20.36 3.51 1.49
CA LEU A 40 20.76 3.91 0.15
C LEU A 40 22.01 4.82 0.13
N ALA A 41 22.66 5.05 1.28
CA ALA A 41 23.85 5.88 1.34
C ALA A 41 25.02 5.19 0.62
N GLY A 42 25.45 5.74 -0.51
CA GLY A 42 26.57 5.20 -1.29
C GLY A 42 26.26 3.93 -2.06
N THR A 43 24.98 3.56 -2.21
CA THR A 43 24.52 2.44 -3.04
C THR A 43 23.31 2.84 -3.86
N GLU A 44 23.01 2.06 -4.90
CA GLU A 44 21.78 2.16 -5.68
C GLU A 44 21.02 0.83 -5.60
N LEU A 45 19.69 0.91 -5.52
CA LEU A 45 18.83 -0.26 -5.62
C LEU A 45 18.13 -0.24 -6.97
N VAL A 46 18.38 -1.27 -7.79
CA VAL A 46 17.77 -1.41 -9.11
C VAL A 46 16.37 -2.02 -8.95
N LEU A 47 15.38 -1.43 -9.62
CA LEU A 47 14.04 -1.97 -9.72
C LEU A 47 13.95 -2.87 -10.96
N HIS A 48 13.58 -4.13 -10.75
CA HIS A 48 13.54 -5.14 -11.79
C HIS A 48 12.10 -5.42 -12.25
N ASP A 49 11.88 -5.39 -13.57
CA ASP A 49 10.66 -5.93 -14.14
C ASP A 49 10.63 -7.45 -13.91
N PRO A 50 9.54 -8.02 -13.35
CA PRO A 50 9.42 -9.47 -13.14
C PRO A 50 9.67 -10.28 -14.42
N ALA A 51 9.28 -9.79 -15.60
CA ALA A 51 9.48 -10.48 -16.88
C ALA A 51 10.96 -10.71 -17.22
N THR A 52 11.87 -10.00 -16.57
CA THR A 52 13.30 -10.02 -16.86
C THR A 52 14.08 -10.99 -15.99
N LEU A 53 13.41 -11.58 -15.01
CA LEU A 53 13.98 -12.52 -14.04
C LEU A 53 13.63 -13.98 -14.35
N ALA A 54 13.02 -14.26 -15.52
CA ALA A 54 12.57 -15.60 -15.91
C ALA A 54 11.73 -16.26 -14.80
N ASP A 55 12.13 -17.45 -14.31
CA ASP A 55 11.48 -18.14 -13.19
C ASP A 55 12.29 -18.07 -11.89
N ALA A 56 13.10 -17.02 -11.71
CA ALA A 56 13.83 -16.82 -10.47
C ALA A 56 12.88 -16.79 -9.26
N PRO A 57 13.25 -17.41 -8.12
CA PRO A 57 12.40 -17.44 -6.93
C PRO A 57 12.30 -16.04 -6.29
N VAL A 58 11.09 -15.48 -6.32
CA VAL A 58 10.74 -14.19 -5.72
C VAL A 58 10.00 -14.41 -4.40
N VAL A 59 10.38 -13.67 -3.36
CA VAL A 59 9.67 -13.66 -2.08
C VAL A 59 9.03 -12.29 -1.86
N ALA A 60 7.73 -12.27 -1.61
CA ALA A 60 7.04 -11.06 -1.21
C ALA A 60 7.29 -10.80 0.28
N ILE A 61 7.60 -9.57 0.66
CA ILE A 61 7.92 -9.18 2.03
C ILE A 61 7.13 -7.95 2.47
N GLY A 62 6.93 -7.82 3.77
CA GLY A 62 6.25 -6.67 4.35
C GLY A 62 6.12 -6.81 5.86
N MET A 63 5.16 -6.10 6.42
CA MET A 63 4.72 -6.20 7.80
C MET A 63 3.20 -6.33 7.85
N ILE A 64 2.72 -6.97 8.91
CA ILE A 64 1.31 -6.96 9.29
C ILE A 64 1.18 -6.54 10.75
N GLY A 65 0.01 -6.01 11.12
CA GLY A 65 -0.29 -5.56 12.48
C GLY A 65 -0.39 -4.06 12.62
N ALA A 66 -0.32 -3.58 13.86
CA ALA A 66 -0.58 -2.19 14.17
C ALA A 66 0.63 -1.32 13.83
N THR A 67 0.50 -0.49 12.79
CA THR A 67 1.53 0.48 12.37
C THR A 67 1.92 1.44 13.50
N ARG A 68 0.96 1.82 14.35
CA ARG A 68 1.23 2.62 15.56
C ARG A 68 2.12 1.89 16.57
N VAL A 69 1.91 0.59 16.77
CA VAL A 69 2.77 -0.21 17.66
C VAL A 69 4.18 -0.30 17.09
N LEU A 70 4.34 -0.40 15.76
CA LEU A 70 5.67 -0.36 15.13
C LEU A 70 6.44 0.92 15.47
N THR A 71 5.77 2.06 15.59
CA THR A 71 6.43 3.33 15.97
C THR A 71 6.82 3.42 17.45
N GLU A 72 6.26 2.58 18.31
CA GLU A 72 6.60 2.49 19.74
C GLU A 72 7.57 1.34 20.03
N LYS A 73 7.40 0.22 19.32
CA LYS A 73 8.23 -0.99 19.37
C LYS A 73 8.99 -1.13 18.06
N LEU A 74 10.04 -0.32 17.95
CA LEU A 74 10.83 -0.16 16.74
C LEU A 74 11.46 -1.48 16.26
N PRO A 75 11.60 -1.69 14.94
CA PRO A 75 12.29 -2.85 14.39
C PRO A 75 13.77 -2.84 14.77
N SER A 76 14.31 -4.01 15.08
CA SER A 76 15.75 -4.24 15.18
C SER A 76 16.45 -4.19 13.82
N GLY A 77 15.68 -4.36 12.73
CA GLY A 77 16.16 -4.47 11.36
C GLY A 77 16.46 -5.90 10.93
N GLN A 78 16.27 -6.89 11.80
CA GLN A 78 16.49 -8.31 11.48
C GLN A 78 15.20 -9.05 11.11
N GLU A 79 14.03 -8.47 11.35
CA GLU A 79 12.76 -9.19 11.29
C GLU A 79 12.46 -9.74 9.88
N ILE A 80 12.69 -8.92 8.83
CA ILE A 80 12.55 -9.36 7.43
C ILE A 80 13.56 -10.48 7.11
N ALA A 81 14.81 -10.33 7.53
CA ALA A 81 15.83 -11.34 7.30
C ALA A 81 15.49 -12.67 7.99
N CYS A 82 14.94 -12.61 9.21
CA CYS A 82 14.46 -13.77 9.94
C CYS A 82 13.30 -14.46 9.21
N ALA A 83 12.31 -13.70 8.73
CA ALA A 83 11.18 -14.24 7.98
C ALA A 83 11.64 -14.93 6.69
N VAL A 84 12.49 -14.27 5.90
CA VAL A 84 13.02 -14.79 4.63
C VAL A 84 13.87 -16.05 4.86
N ARG A 85 14.77 -16.06 5.85
CA ARG A 85 15.58 -17.26 6.17
C ARG A 85 14.74 -18.43 6.67
N ALA A 86 13.71 -18.16 7.48
CA ALA A 86 12.81 -19.21 7.95
C ALA A 86 12.01 -19.83 6.79
N LEU A 87 11.58 -18.99 5.84
CA LEU A 87 10.92 -19.43 4.61
C LEU A 87 11.85 -20.28 3.72
N ALA A 88 13.09 -19.83 3.50
CA ALA A 88 14.09 -20.57 2.74
C ALA A 88 14.42 -21.92 3.38
N ARG A 89 14.55 -21.96 4.71
CA ARG A 89 14.77 -23.21 5.47
C ARG A 89 13.61 -24.20 5.31
N TRP A 90 12.37 -23.73 5.30
CA TRP A 90 11.19 -24.59 5.14
C TRP A 90 11.08 -25.15 3.73
N THR A 91 11.25 -24.28 2.73
CA THR A 91 11.02 -24.61 1.32
C THR A 91 12.23 -25.27 0.65
N GLY A 92 13.43 -25.12 1.24
CA GLY A 92 14.69 -25.53 0.63
C GLY A 92 15.11 -24.67 -0.56
N VAL A 93 14.46 -23.52 -0.78
CA VAL A 93 14.68 -22.63 -1.93
C VAL A 93 15.18 -21.28 -1.44
N GLU A 94 16.39 -20.90 -1.88
CA GLU A 94 16.94 -19.57 -1.61
C GLU A 94 16.25 -18.52 -2.52
N PRO A 95 15.84 -17.35 -1.97
CA PRO A 95 15.28 -16.28 -2.76
C PRO A 95 16.33 -15.66 -3.68
N ALA A 96 15.94 -15.40 -4.92
CA ALA A 96 16.75 -14.69 -5.90
C ALA A 96 16.37 -13.21 -6.03
N ALA A 97 15.17 -12.84 -5.57
CA ALA A 97 14.70 -11.45 -5.52
C ALA A 97 13.60 -11.29 -4.46
N LEU A 98 13.35 -10.06 -4.04
CA LEU A 98 12.27 -9.69 -3.14
C LEU A 98 11.26 -8.78 -3.84
N MET A 99 10.04 -8.71 -3.33
CA MET A 99 9.03 -7.74 -3.75
C MET A 99 8.17 -7.30 -2.55
N PRO A 100 7.57 -6.10 -2.53
CA PRO A 100 6.65 -5.73 -1.44
C PRO A 100 5.36 -6.54 -1.44
N PHE A 101 4.70 -6.65 -0.27
CA PHE A 101 3.26 -6.96 -0.20
C PHE A 101 2.42 -5.86 -0.85
N GLU A 102 2.79 -4.61 -0.61
CA GLU A 102 2.22 -3.43 -1.23
C GLU A 102 3.31 -2.36 -1.33
N ALA A 103 3.44 -1.69 -2.48
CA ALA A 103 4.30 -0.52 -2.64
C ALA A 103 3.56 0.73 -2.14
N ALA A 104 3.02 0.67 -0.93
CA ALA A 104 2.29 1.75 -0.26
C ALA A 104 2.72 1.82 1.21
N GLY A 105 2.66 3.02 1.78
CA GLY A 105 2.96 3.27 3.20
C GLY A 105 4.26 2.63 3.69
N LEU A 106 4.21 2.03 4.88
CA LEU A 106 5.35 1.38 5.54
C LEU A 106 5.86 0.16 4.78
N ASN A 107 4.98 -0.62 4.16
CA ASN A 107 5.34 -1.86 3.47
C ASN A 107 6.27 -1.61 2.28
N GLY A 108 6.01 -0.56 1.50
CA GLY A 108 6.91 -0.16 0.41
C GLY A 108 8.30 0.26 0.92
N ALA A 109 8.35 1.00 2.03
CA ALA A 109 9.61 1.42 2.64
C ALA A 109 10.40 0.24 3.23
N ILE A 110 9.71 -0.69 3.90
CA ILE A 110 10.29 -1.90 4.46
C ILE A 110 10.85 -2.82 3.37
N ALA A 111 10.16 -2.93 2.23
CA ALA A 111 10.65 -3.73 1.11
C ALA A 111 11.97 -3.20 0.54
N VAL A 112 12.10 -1.88 0.37
CA VAL A 112 13.35 -1.24 -0.06
C VAL A 112 14.47 -1.47 0.96
N ALA A 113 14.19 -1.26 2.24
CA ALA A 113 15.16 -1.49 3.30
C ALA A 113 15.58 -2.97 3.40
N GLY A 114 14.63 -3.89 3.28
CA GLY A 114 14.83 -5.34 3.36
C GLY A 114 15.64 -5.88 2.19
N ALA A 115 15.32 -5.48 0.96
CA ALA A 115 16.06 -5.90 -0.24
C ALA A 115 17.52 -5.43 -0.20
N ALA A 116 17.75 -4.15 0.11
CA ALA A 116 19.09 -3.61 0.24
C ALA A 116 19.86 -4.24 1.42
N GLY A 117 19.21 -4.46 2.57
CA GLY A 117 19.83 -5.11 3.73
C GLY A 117 20.20 -6.58 3.52
N LEU A 118 19.45 -7.29 2.67
CA LEU A 118 19.74 -8.68 2.28
C LEU A 118 20.64 -8.79 1.04
N GLY A 119 20.93 -7.68 0.35
CA GLY A 119 21.68 -7.69 -0.90
C GLY A 119 20.96 -8.39 -2.05
N LEU A 120 19.61 -8.37 -2.04
CA LEU A 120 18.78 -9.03 -3.05
C LEU A 120 18.15 -8.00 -4.01
N PRO A 121 17.99 -8.34 -5.31
CA PRO A 121 17.20 -7.55 -6.25
C PRO A 121 15.80 -7.26 -5.74
N LEU A 122 15.28 -6.06 -6.04
CA LEU A 122 13.90 -5.68 -5.75
C LEU A 122 13.09 -5.70 -7.04
N VAL A 123 12.07 -6.54 -7.08
CA VAL A 123 11.10 -6.59 -8.19
C VAL A 123 10.13 -5.42 -8.06
N ASP A 124 9.89 -4.73 -9.17
CA ASP A 124 8.91 -3.65 -9.28
C ASP A 124 7.52 -4.22 -9.50
N ALA A 125 7.04 -4.93 -8.49
CA ALA A 125 5.70 -5.45 -8.41
C ALA A 125 5.29 -5.62 -6.95
N ASP A 126 4.00 -5.67 -6.67
CA ASP A 126 3.50 -6.01 -5.35
C ASP A 126 2.13 -6.70 -5.43
N LEU A 127 1.62 -7.15 -4.28
CA LEU A 127 0.43 -7.97 -4.18
C LEU A 127 -0.86 -7.18 -3.94
N MET A 128 -0.87 -5.85 -4.03
CA MET A 128 -2.05 -5.04 -3.71
C MET A 128 -2.24 -3.77 -4.57
N GLY A 129 -1.16 -3.21 -5.13
CA GLY A 129 -1.06 -2.01 -5.94
C GLY A 129 -1.38 -0.69 -5.22
N ARG A 130 -1.94 -0.78 -4.01
CA ARG A 130 -2.33 0.26 -3.08
C ARG A 130 -2.28 -0.31 -1.66
N ALA A 131 -2.49 0.53 -0.65
CA ALA A 131 -2.71 0.00 0.70
C ALA A 131 -4.02 -0.80 0.78
N LEU A 132 -3.95 -2.03 1.30
CA LEU A 132 -5.08 -2.88 1.68
C LEU A 132 -4.73 -3.65 2.96
N THR A 133 -5.72 -3.94 3.79
CA THR A 133 -5.43 -4.49 5.13
C THR A 133 -5.51 -6.01 5.23
N ARG A 134 -6.25 -6.69 4.34
CA ARG A 134 -6.54 -8.13 4.50
C ARG A 134 -5.67 -9.01 3.61
N VAL A 135 -5.27 -10.19 4.11
CA VAL A 135 -4.55 -11.21 3.34
C VAL A 135 -5.36 -11.74 2.16
N ASP A 136 -6.69 -11.79 2.27
CA ASP A 136 -7.58 -12.16 1.15
C ASP A 136 -7.63 -11.11 0.03
N GLN A 137 -7.01 -9.94 0.24
CA GLN A 137 -6.81 -8.89 -0.74
C GLN A 137 -5.39 -8.90 -1.34
N LEU A 138 -4.57 -9.91 -1.01
CA LEU A 138 -3.36 -10.17 -1.80
C LEU A 138 -3.78 -10.69 -3.18
N THR A 139 -3.18 -10.18 -4.24
CA THR A 139 -3.46 -10.64 -5.60
C THR A 139 -3.22 -12.14 -5.76
N PHE A 140 -2.27 -12.72 -5.01
CA PHE A 140 -2.04 -14.16 -4.96
C PHE A 140 -3.14 -14.95 -4.27
N ALA A 141 -3.87 -14.35 -3.31
CA ALA A 141 -5.05 -14.96 -2.68
C ALA A 141 -6.29 -14.87 -3.59
N VAL A 142 -6.31 -13.90 -4.49
CA VAL A 142 -7.40 -13.66 -5.46
C VAL A 142 -7.19 -14.44 -6.75
N ALA A 143 -5.94 -14.70 -7.14
CA ALA A 143 -5.60 -15.57 -8.23
C ALA A 143 -6.07 -17.02 -7.95
N ASP A 144 -6.51 -17.72 -9.00
CA ASP A 144 -7.00 -19.12 -8.91
C ASP A 144 -5.84 -20.12 -8.76
N ARG A 145 -5.04 -19.94 -7.71
CA ARG A 145 -3.85 -20.73 -7.39
C ARG A 145 -3.68 -20.84 -5.88
N PRO A 146 -3.07 -21.92 -5.37
CA PRO A 146 -2.72 -22.02 -3.96
C PRO A 146 -1.83 -20.85 -3.50
N LEU A 147 -2.08 -20.38 -2.28
CA LEU A 147 -1.18 -19.47 -1.59
C LEU A 147 0.13 -20.20 -1.29
N PRO A 148 1.30 -19.58 -1.55
CA PRO A 148 2.57 -20.15 -1.12
C PRO A 148 2.73 -20.02 0.42
N PRO A 149 3.73 -20.69 1.01
CA PRO A 149 3.98 -20.61 2.45
C PRO A 149 4.16 -19.17 2.93
N PHE A 150 3.62 -18.86 4.11
CA PHE A 150 3.65 -17.55 4.74
C PHE A 150 4.36 -17.64 6.10
N VAL A 151 5.35 -16.77 6.29
CA VAL A 151 6.11 -16.67 7.53
C VAL A 151 5.85 -15.31 8.18
N MET A 152 5.69 -15.33 9.50
CA MET A 152 5.69 -14.15 10.37
C MET A 152 6.90 -14.23 11.29
N ALA A 153 7.72 -13.19 11.32
CA ALA A 153 8.80 -12.99 12.27
C ALA A 153 8.46 -11.81 13.18
N GLU A 154 8.31 -12.10 14.46
CA GLU A 154 8.00 -11.08 15.45
C GLU A 154 9.25 -10.33 15.90
N PRO A 155 9.12 -9.09 16.41
CA PRO A 155 10.23 -8.34 16.99
C PRO A 155 10.89 -9.05 18.18
N GLY A 156 10.18 -9.98 18.82
CA GLY A 156 10.70 -10.84 19.89
C GLY A 156 11.58 -12.00 19.40
N GLY A 157 11.73 -12.17 18.08
CA GLY A 157 12.55 -13.19 17.44
C GLY A 157 11.83 -14.51 17.13
N GLN A 158 10.59 -14.68 17.56
CA GLN A 158 9.78 -15.86 17.23
C GLN A 158 9.39 -15.84 15.76
N THR A 159 9.42 -17.00 15.12
CA THR A 159 8.93 -17.17 13.74
C THR A 159 7.77 -18.17 13.73
N VAL A 160 6.66 -17.80 13.11
CA VAL A 160 5.53 -18.68 12.84
C VAL A 160 5.43 -18.88 11.34
N LEU A 161 5.31 -20.13 10.90
CA LEU A 161 5.10 -20.49 9.51
C LEU A 161 3.72 -21.13 9.35
N VAL A 162 3.00 -20.70 8.33
CA VAL A 162 1.71 -21.24 7.93
C VAL A 162 1.80 -21.63 6.46
N ASP A 163 1.45 -22.87 6.15
CA ASP A 163 1.52 -23.43 4.81
C ASP A 163 0.24 -24.22 4.52
N ASP A 164 -0.05 -24.43 3.24
CA ASP A 164 -1.19 -25.21 2.73
C ASP A 164 -2.52 -24.83 3.39
N THR A 165 -2.86 -23.53 3.32
CA THR A 165 -4.07 -23.01 3.96
C THR A 165 -4.84 -22.06 3.06
N ALA A 166 -6.15 -21.97 3.30
CA ALA A 166 -7.01 -21.01 2.61
C ALA A 166 -6.70 -19.57 3.08
N PRO A 167 -6.79 -18.54 2.21
CA PRO A 167 -6.49 -17.15 2.57
C PRO A 167 -7.22 -16.65 3.82
N ILE A 168 -8.49 -17.00 3.98
CA ILE A 168 -9.30 -16.61 5.14
C ILE A 168 -8.82 -17.26 6.45
N VAL A 169 -8.24 -18.45 6.38
CA VAL A 169 -7.66 -19.13 7.54
C VAL A 169 -6.32 -18.49 7.88
N LEU A 170 -5.49 -18.22 6.86
CA LEU A 170 -4.22 -17.50 7.02
C LEU A 170 -4.45 -16.15 7.72
N GLU A 171 -5.43 -15.36 7.26
CA GLU A 171 -5.82 -14.08 7.86
C GLU A 171 -6.11 -14.21 9.36
N ARG A 172 -6.90 -15.22 9.75
CA ARG A 172 -7.26 -15.45 11.16
C ARG A 172 -6.07 -15.85 12.01
N VAL A 173 -5.21 -16.74 11.49
CA VAL A 173 -3.99 -17.17 12.18
C VAL A 173 -3.04 -15.98 12.35
N ALA A 174 -2.81 -15.22 11.28
CA ALA A 174 -1.93 -14.08 11.28
C ALA A 174 -2.38 -13.01 12.28
N ARG A 175 -3.68 -12.67 12.29
CA ARG A 175 -4.26 -11.76 13.30
C ARG A 175 -4.08 -12.25 14.72
N THR A 176 -4.28 -13.55 14.95
CA THR A 176 -4.14 -14.13 16.30
C THR A 176 -2.70 -14.04 16.80
N VAL A 177 -1.73 -14.40 15.95
CA VAL A 177 -0.30 -14.32 16.28
C VAL A 177 0.08 -12.87 16.59
N VAL A 178 -0.28 -11.91 15.74
CA VAL A 178 0.05 -10.50 15.93
C VAL A 178 -0.58 -9.93 17.20
N ALA A 179 -1.86 -10.24 17.45
CA ALA A 179 -2.60 -9.70 18.59
C ALA A 179 -2.14 -10.27 19.94
N GLN A 180 -1.73 -11.55 19.98
CA GLN A 180 -1.24 -12.20 21.20
C GLN A 180 0.28 -12.07 21.36
N GLY A 181 0.97 -11.65 20.31
CA GLY A 181 2.41 -11.47 20.28
C GLY A 181 2.82 -10.00 20.43
N GLY A 182 3.73 -9.57 19.57
CA GLY A 182 4.40 -8.28 19.63
C GLY A 182 3.63 -7.07 19.10
N GLY A 183 2.37 -7.25 18.66
CA GLY A 183 1.51 -6.20 18.08
C GLY A 183 1.78 -5.88 16.61
N TRP A 184 2.92 -6.33 16.06
CA TRP A 184 3.23 -6.37 14.63
C TRP A 184 4.23 -7.50 14.34
N ALA A 185 4.31 -7.94 13.09
CA ALA A 185 5.30 -8.91 12.63
C ALA A 185 5.79 -8.56 11.22
N ALA A 186 7.07 -8.82 10.94
CA ALA A 186 7.56 -8.84 9.56
C ALA A 186 7.14 -10.15 8.90
N CYS A 187 6.89 -10.12 7.60
CA CYS A 187 6.35 -11.25 6.87
C CYS A 187 7.13 -11.55 5.60
N ALA A 188 7.08 -12.83 5.21
CA ALA A 188 7.57 -13.32 3.95
C ALA A 188 6.56 -14.32 3.36
N LEU A 189 6.21 -14.18 2.08
CA LEU A 189 5.28 -15.03 1.35
C LEU A 189 5.96 -15.52 0.07
N GLY A 190 5.99 -16.84 -0.15
CA GLY A 190 6.67 -17.43 -1.31
C GLY A 190 7.54 -18.63 -0.95
N PRO A 191 8.64 -18.87 -1.68
CA PRO A 191 8.98 -18.23 -2.94
C PRO A 191 7.99 -18.60 -4.04
N VAL A 192 7.88 -17.74 -5.06
CA VAL A 192 7.15 -18.00 -6.30
C VAL A 192 8.05 -17.69 -7.50
N PRO A 193 7.84 -18.31 -8.67
CA PRO A 193 8.60 -17.93 -9.86
C PRO A 193 8.26 -16.49 -10.28
N ALA A 194 9.24 -15.72 -10.77
CA ALA A 194 9.03 -14.35 -11.20
C ALA A 194 7.99 -14.21 -12.34
N SER A 195 7.82 -15.24 -13.18
CA SER A 195 6.73 -15.32 -14.16
C SER A 195 5.34 -15.22 -13.52
N ARG A 196 5.13 -15.85 -12.34
CA ARG A 196 3.87 -15.72 -11.58
C ARG A 196 3.69 -14.31 -11.04
N ALA A 197 4.75 -13.65 -10.57
CA ALA A 197 4.66 -12.24 -10.18
C ALA A 197 4.30 -11.35 -11.38
N GLY A 198 4.81 -11.65 -12.57
CA GLY A 198 4.47 -10.92 -13.80
C GLY A 198 2.99 -10.99 -14.20
N THR A 199 2.30 -12.11 -13.92
CA THR A 199 0.88 -12.29 -14.28
C THR A 199 -0.09 -11.99 -13.15
N ASP A 200 0.29 -12.35 -11.93
CA ASP A 200 -0.61 -12.41 -10.77
C ASP A 200 -0.35 -11.28 -9.77
N ALA A 201 0.58 -10.35 -10.03
CA ALA A 201 0.86 -9.19 -9.17
C ALA A 201 0.59 -7.86 -9.89
N CYS A 202 0.50 -6.77 -9.12
CA CYS A 202 0.48 -5.41 -9.65
C CYS A 202 1.91 -5.00 -10.02
N THR A 203 2.21 -4.81 -11.30
CA THR A 203 3.57 -4.45 -11.76
C THR A 203 3.78 -2.93 -11.85
N GLY A 204 5.02 -2.48 -11.76
CA GLY A 204 5.41 -1.08 -11.89
C GLY A 204 5.05 -0.18 -10.71
N THR A 205 4.76 -0.74 -9.53
CA THR A 205 4.15 -0.03 -8.42
C THR A 205 5.13 0.84 -7.63
N LEU A 206 6.39 0.42 -7.47
CA LEU A 206 7.45 1.25 -6.87
C LEU A 206 7.87 2.37 -7.82
N ALA A 207 8.00 2.09 -9.12
CA ALA A 207 8.25 3.12 -10.12
C ALA A 207 7.09 4.14 -10.17
N ARG A 208 5.85 3.67 -10.03
CA ARG A 208 4.67 4.54 -9.90
C ARG A 208 4.73 5.41 -8.64
N ALA A 209 5.08 4.84 -7.48
CA ALA A 209 5.26 5.59 -6.24
C ALA A 209 6.28 6.71 -6.45
N LEU A 210 7.45 6.40 -6.98
CA LEU A 210 8.51 7.37 -7.25
C LEU A 210 8.05 8.49 -8.20
N ARG A 211 7.32 8.15 -9.27
CA ARG A 211 6.78 9.13 -10.22
C ARG A 211 5.78 10.08 -9.55
N LEU A 212 4.82 9.54 -8.78
CA LEU A 212 3.86 10.34 -8.03
C LEU A 212 4.56 11.25 -7.01
N GLY A 213 5.56 10.72 -6.32
CA GLY A 213 6.36 11.45 -5.36
C GLY A 213 7.15 12.62 -5.96
N ARG A 214 7.77 12.40 -7.14
CA ARG A 214 8.48 13.46 -7.87
C ARG A 214 7.53 14.54 -8.36
N ALA A 215 6.35 14.15 -8.85
CA ALA A 215 5.31 15.11 -9.25
C ALA A 215 4.80 15.91 -8.04
N HIS A 216 4.58 15.24 -6.91
CA HIS A 216 4.19 15.86 -5.64
C HIS A 216 5.23 16.86 -5.14
N ALA A 217 6.52 16.53 -5.20
CA ALA A 217 7.60 17.43 -4.77
C ALA A 217 7.68 18.74 -5.59
N GLY A 218 7.13 18.75 -6.81
CA GLY A 218 7.01 19.96 -7.64
C GLY A 218 5.88 20.90 -7.23
N LEU A 219 4.97 20.47 -6.36
CA LEU A 219 3.82 21.25 -5.92
C LEU A 219 4.21 22.21 -4.80
N VAL A 220 4.13 23.53 -5.05
CA VAL A 220 4.47 24.56 -4.07
C VAL A 220 3.28 25.50 -3.89
N ARG A 221 2.47 25.25 -2.87
CA ARG A 221 1.16 25.91 -2.66
C ARG A 221 0.27 25.82 -3.90
N PRO A 222 0.06 24.60 -4.42
CA PRO A 222 -0.66 24.42 -5.66
C PRO A 222 -2.15 24.75 -5.51
N ASP A 223 -2.80 25.13 -6.61
CA ASP A 223 -4.25 25.08 -6.69
C ASP A 223 -4.77 23.66 -7.01
N ALA A 224 -6.09 23.49 -7.01
CA ALA A 224 -6.72 22.19 -7.26
C ALA A 224 -6.43 21.63 -8.66
N ALA A 225 -6.29 22.49 -9.69
CA ALA A 225 -6.03 22.07 -11.05
C ALA A 225 -4.57 21.61 -11.21
N GLU A 226 -3.63 22.32 -10.58
CA GLU A 226 -2.22 21.93 -10.52
C GLU A 226 -2.02 20.56 -9.84
N VAL A 227 -2.71 20.32 -8.71
CA VAL A 227 -2.70 19.01 -8.02
C VAL A 227 -3.25 17.91 -8.93
N ALA A 228 -4.42 18.13 -9.54
CA ALA A 228 -5.05 17.15 -10.43
C ALA A 228 -4.14 16.80 -11.62
N ALA A 229 -3.55 17.81 -12.26
CA ALA A 229 -2.66 17.63 -13.39
C ALA A 229 -1.36 16.90 -13.01
N ALA A 230 -0.72 17.28 -11.91
CA ALA A 230 0.54 16.69 -11.48
C ALA A 230 0.38 15.23 -11.04
N LEU A 231 -0.69 14.91 -10.31
CA LEU A 231 -0.92 13.56 -9.79
C LEU A 231 -1.69 12.66 -10.76
N GLY A 232 -2.18 13.20 -11.88
CA GLY A 232 -2.91 12.46 -12.90
C GLY A 232 -4.27 11.97 -12.41
N GLY A 233 -4.97 12.82 -11.65
CA GLY A 233 -6.25 12.51 -11.01
C GLY A 233 -7.28 13.63 -11.13
N ARG A 234 -8.26 13.63 -10.23
CA ARG A 234 -9.32 14.64 -10.16
C ARG A 234 -9.53 15.11 -8.73
N VAL A 235 -9.62 16.42 -8.53
CA VAL A 235 -10.08 16.99 -7.25
C VAL A 235 -11.60 16.95 -7.23
N LEU A 236 -12.16 16.30 -6.20
CA LEU A 236 -13.60 16.15 -5.98
C LEU A 236 -14.17 17.34 -5.20
N ALA A 237 -13.41 17.84 -4.23
CA ALA A 237 -13.79 18.99 -3.42
C ALA A 237 -12.56 19.68 -2.83
N ALA A 238 -12.68 20.97 -2.56
CA ALA A 238 -11.76 21.76 -1.74
C ALA A 238 -12.56 22.40 -0.61
N GLY A 239 -12.11 22.25 0.63
CA GLY A 239 -12.84 22.79 1.77
C GLY A 239 -12.36 22.27 3.12
N ARG A 240 -13.17 22.45 4.16
CA ARG A 240 -12.79 22.11 5.54
C ARG A 240 -13.50 20.87 6.05
N THR A 241 -12.77 20.03 6.78
CA THR A 241 -13.37 18.94 7.55
C THR A 241 -14.24 19.52 8.67
N VAL A 242 -15.51 19.16 8.71
CA VAL A 242 -16.46 19.66 9.73
C VAL A 242 -16.85 18.59 10.74
N GLU A 243 -16.76 17.32 10.36
CA GLU A 243 -17.06 16.19 11.23
C GLU A 243 -16.13 15.02 10.91
N ILE A 244 -15.69 14.32 11.96
CA ILE A 244 -14.98 13.05 11.86
C ILE A 244 -15.58 12.10 12.90
N ALA A 245 -16.38 11.15 12.45
CA ALA A 245 -16.96 10.11 13.30
C ALA A 245 -16.12 8.84 13.19
N ARG A 246 -15.57 8.35 14.31
CA ARG A 246 -14.77 7.11 14.36
C ARG A 246 -15.52 6.05 15.14
N HIS A 247 -15.62 4.87 14.57
CA HIS A 247 -16.28 3.70 15.14
C HIS A 247 -15.25 2.57 15.29
N PRO A 248 -14.56 2.47 16.44
CA PRO A 248 -13.60 1.41 16.70
C PRO A 248 -14.25 0.03 16.61
N SER A 249 -13.51 -0.95 16.11
CA SER A 249 -13.92 -2.36 16.03
C SER A 249 -12.75 -3.26 16.42
N ALA A 250 -13.05 -4.49 16.84
CA ALA A 250 -12.06 -5.52 17.11
C ALA A 250 -11.32 -6.00 15.83
N SER A 251 -11.92 -5.79 14.65
CA SER A 251 -11.30 -6.07 13.36
C SER A 251 -10.70 -4.80 12.73
N PHE A 252 -11.54 -4.01 12.06
CA PHE A 252 -11.19 -2.75 11.42
C PHE A 252 -12.21 -1.69 11.82
N GLY A 253 -11.74 -0.61 12.43
CA GLY A 253 -12.59 0.52 12.76
C GLY A 253 -13.05 1.23 11.48
N ARG A 254 -14.25 1.79 11.51
CA ARG A 254 -14.76 2.65 10.44
C ARG A 254 -14.60 4.12 10.81
N ALA A 255 -14.43 4.96 9.81
CA ALA A 255 -14.49 6.40 9.97
C ALA A 255 -15.34 7.03 8.87
N GLY A 256 -16.22 7.96 9.27
CA GLY A 256 -16.92 8.85 8.37
C GLY A 256 -16.35 10.27 8.53
N VAL A 257 -15.98 10.89 7.42
CA VAL A 257 -15.47 12.26 7.36
C VAL A 257 -16.43 13.11 6.56
N ALA A 258 -16.86 14.26 7.08
CA ALA A 258 -17.61 15.24 6.32
C ALA A 258 -16.71 16.45 6.02
N VAL A 259 -16.64 16.83 4.75
CA VAL A 259 -15.95 18.02 4.24
C VAL A 259 -17.01 18.98 3.71
N LEU A 260 -17.03 20.20 4.26
CA LEU A 260 -17.81 21.30 3.71
C LEU A 260 -16.94 22.00 2.65
N ALA A 261 -17.32 21.84 1.39
CA ALA A 261 -16.64 22.44 0.25
C ALA A 261 -16.87 23.96 0.19
N ASP A 262 -15.96 24.68 -0.47
CA ASP A 262 -16.02 26.14 -0.61
C ASP A 262 -17.28 26.63 -1.35
N ASP A 263 -17.84 25.80 -2.23
CA ASP A 263 -19.08 26.07 -2.97
C ASP A 263 -20.36 25.71 -2.19
N GLY A 264 -20.20 25.20 -0.95
CA GLY A 264 -21.29 24.82 -0.06
C GLY A 264 -21.73 23.35 -0.17
N ALA A 265 -21.18 22.58 -1.12
CA ALA A 265 -21.45 21.15 -1.21
C ALA A 265 -20.87 20.39 -0.02
N VAL A 266 -21.47 19.24 0.32
CA VAL A 266 -21.00 18.37 1.39
C VAL A 266 -20.46 17.08 0.79
N LEU A 267 -19.15 16.87 0.95
CA LEU A 267 -18.50 15.62 0.57
C LEU A 267 -18.31 14.75 1.80
N ARG A 268 -18.94 13.57 1.82
CA ARG A 268 -18.75 12.54 2.82
C ARG A 268 -17.75 11.50 2.33
N VAL A 269 -16.75 11.18 3.13
CA VAL A 269 -15.75 10.15 2.85
C VAL A 269 -15.86 9.05 3.88
N GLU A 270 -16.13 7.83 3.42
CA GLU A 270 -16.10 6.61 4.24
C GLU A 270 -14.71 6.00 4.19
N ALA A 271 -14.23 5.54 5.34
CA ALA A 271 -12.90 4.98 5.51
C ALA A 271 -12.90 3.80 6.49
N GLU A 272 -11.93 2.90 6.32
CA GLU A 272 -11.44 2.00 7.37
C GLU A 272 -10.03 2.45 7.77
N ASN A 273 -9.00 1.66 7.45
CA ASN A 273 -7.62 2.12 7.51
C ASN A 273 -7.28 3.04 6.33
N GLU A 274 -7.94 2.83 5.19
CA GLU A 274 -7.84 3.65 3.99
C GLU A 274 -9.15 4.40 3.73
N TYR A 275 -9.10 5.50 2.97
CA TYR A 275 -10.29 6.13 2.38
C TYR A 275 -10.84 5.25 1.27
N LEU A 276 -12.14 4.95 1.30
CA LEU A 276 -12.78 3.91 0.49
C LEU A 276 -13.87 4.43 -0.45
N LEU A 277 -14.69 5.38 -0.02
CA LEU A 277 -15.82 5.88 -0.80
C LEU A 277 -16.00 7.37 -0.55
N ALA A 278 -16.22 8.15 -1.61
CA ALA A 278 -16.57 9.56 -1.56
C ALA A 278 -17.97 9.77 -2.13
N VAL A 279 -18.82 10.46 -1.36
CA VAL A 279 -20.23 10.74 -1.66
C VAL A 279 -20.44 12.24 -1.60
N LEU A 280 -20.78 12.87 -2.72
CA LEU A 280 -21.02 14.31 -2.84
C LEU A 280 -22.52 14.58 -2.85
N ASP A 281 -23.02 15.30 -1.85
CA ASP A 281 -24.45 15.65 -1.71
C ASP A 281 -25.41 14.45 -1.86
N GLY A 282 -24.97 13.27 -1.37
CA GLY A 282 -25.74 12.03 -1.42
C GLY A 282 -25.42 11.10 -2.60
N GLU A 283 -24.66 11.58 -3.59
CA GLU A 283 -24.30 10.80 -4.78
C GLU A 283 -22.85 10.25 -4.70
N PRO A 284 -22.64 8.93 -4.84
CA PRO A 284 -21.30 8.36 -4.96
C PRO A 284 -20.52 8.92 -6.16
N VAL A 285 -19.34 9.48 -5.93
CA VAL A 285 -18.54 10.15 -6.99
C VAL A 285 -17.16 9.52 -7.24
N ALA A 286 -16.66 8.72 -6.30
CA ALA A 286 -15.42 7.97 -6.41
C ALA A 286 -15.33 6.88 -5.33
N SER A 287 -14.69 5.75 -5.64
CA SER A 287 -14.50 4.67 -4.68
C SER A 287 -13.23 3.85 -4.93
N CYS A 288 -12.86 3.01 -3.96
CA CYS A 288 -11.88 1.95 -4.16
C CYS A 288 -12.27 1.03 -5.34
N PRO A 289 -11.28 0.46 -6.08
CA PRO A 289 -9.85 0.52 -5.80
C PRO A 289 -9.11 1.79 -6.24
N ASP A 290 -9.80 2.83 -6.75
CA ASP A 290 -9.15 4.15 -6.88
C ASP A 290 -8.64 4.66 -5.54
N LEU A 291 -7.57 5.44 -5.61
CA LEU A 291 -6.94 6.00 -4.43
C LEU A 291 -7.67 7.29 -4.08
N LEU A 292 -8.30 7.32 -2.92
CA LEU A 292 -8.84 8.54 -2.33
C LEU A 292 -7.77 9.13 -1.42
N CYS A 293 -7.36 10.36 -1.70
CA CYS A 293 -6.34 11.08 -0.97
C CYS A 293 -6.91 12.40 -0.46
N LEU A 294 -6.96 12.57 0.87
CA LEU A 294 -7.18 13.87 1.48
C LEU A 294 -5.82 14.53 1.65
N LEU A 295 -5.62 15.67 0.99
CA LEU A 295 -4.36 16.40 1.00
C LEU A 295 -4.54 17.71 1.76
N ASP A 296 -3.57 18.10 2.59
CA ASP A 296 -3.50 19.46 3.15
C ASP A 296 -3.48 20.48 2.00
N ARG A 297 -4.44 21.40 1.97
CA ARG A 297 -4.66 22.30 0.84
C ARG A 297 -3.46 23.21 0.55
N ARG A 298 -2.69 23.57 1.58
CA ARG A 298 -1.56 24.50 1.46
C ARG A 298 -0.29 23.82 0.93
N THR A 299 -0.10 22.56 1.28
CA THR A 299 1.15 21.82 1.05
C THR A 299 1.00 20.65 0.10
N ALA A 300 -0.25 20.30 -0.25
CA ALA A 300 -0.62 19.05 -0.90
C ALA A 300 -0.12 17.79 -0.15
N ALA A 301 0.26 17.89 1.12
CA ALA A 301 0.74 16.74 1.89
C ALA A 301 -0.41 15.76 2.16
N PRO A 302 -0.28 14.45 1.87
CA PRO A 302 -1.33 13.49 2.16
C PRO A 302 -1.56 13.32 3.66
N ILE A 303 -2.83 13.27 4.06
CA ILE A 303 -3.26 13.14 5.45
C ILE A 303 -3.83 11.73 5.66
N ALA A 304 -3.23 10.97 6.56
CA ALA A 304 -3.72 9.64 6.94
C ALA A 304 -5.10 9.72 7.61
N VAL A 305 -5.89 8.64 7.50
CA VAL A 305 -7.24 8.55 8.12
C VAL A 305 -7.16 8.83 9.62
N ASP A 306 -6.16 8.27 10.30
CA ASP A 306 -5.97 8.47 11.73
C ASP A 306 -5.36 9.83 12.10
N GLY A 307 -4.67 10.47 11.16
CA GLY A 307 -4.08 11.81 11.26
C GLY A 307 -5.06 12.97 11.08
N LEU A 308 -6.18 12.75 10.39
CA LEU A 308 -7.16 13.80 10.08
C LEU A 308 -7.82 14.38 11.35
N ARG A 309 -8.05 15.70 11.35
CA ARG A 309 -8.67 16.47 12.45
C ARG A 309 -9.81 17.34 11.91
N PRO A 310 -10.85 17.64 12.72
CA PRO A 310 -11.84 18.65 12.37
C PRO A 310 -11.17 20.02 12.20
N GLY A 311 -11.53 20.74 11.15
CA GLY A 311 -10.97 22.04 10.79
C GLY A 311 -9.78 21.98 9.83
N ASP A 312 -9.27 20.78 9.50
CA ASP A 312 -8.27 20.62 8.45
C ASP A 312 -8.83 21.15 7.11
N ASP A 313 -8.05 22.01 6.44
CA ASP A 313 -8.36 22.54 5.12
C ASP A 313 -7.74 21.64 4.06
N VAL A 314 -8.58 20.97 3.28
CA VAL A 314 -8.20 19.81 2.48
C VAL A 314 -8.61 19.94 1.01
N LEU A 315 -7.81 19.30 0.15
CA LEU A 315 -8.21 18.90 -1.20
C LEU A 315 -8.53 17.40 -1.17
N VAL A 316 -9.77 17.04 -1.49
CA VAL A 316 -10.16 15.65 -1.64
C VAL A 316 -9.94 15.23 -3.07
N THR A 317 -8.94 14.37 -3.29
CA THR A 317 -8.45 14.00 -4.61
C THR A 317 -8.63 12.52 -4.84
N VAL A 318 -9.05 12.13 -6.04
CA VAL A 318 -9.07 10.74 -6.50
C VAL A 318 -7.98 10.53 -7.55
N LEU A 319 -7.18 9.47 -7.39
CA LEU A 319 -6.15 9.05 -8.35
C LEU A 319 -6.49 7.65 -8.91
N PRO A 320 -6.06 7.33 -10.14
CA PRO A 320 -6.34 6.03 -10.76
C PRO A 320 -5.86 4.86 -9.90
N GLY A 321 -6.65 3.81 -9.78
CA GLY A 321 -6.37 2.62 -9.01
C GLY A 321 -5.42 1.68 -9.76
N PRO A 322 -5.01 0.56 -9.16
CA PRO A 322 -4.19 -0.43 -9.84
C PRO A 322 -5.01 -1.11 -10.95
N PRO A 323 -4.52 -1.16 -12.21
CA PRO A 323 -5.26 -1.78 -13.32
C PRO A 323 -5.60 -3.26 -13.08
N TRP A 324 -4.75 -3.97 -12.33
CA TRP A 324 -4.93 -5.39 -12.04
C TRP A 324 -6.29 -5.70 -11.40
N TRP A 325 -6.77 -4.86 -10.49
CA TRP A 325 -8.06 -5.01 -9.81
C TRP A 325 -9.26 -4.74 -10.71
N ARG A 326 -9.07 -3.95 -11.78
CA ARG A 326 -10.12 -3.58 -12.74
C ARG A 326 -10.22 -4.55 -13.90
N ALA A 327 -9.22 -5.41 -14.06
CA ALA A 327 -9.11 -6.30 -15.21
C ALA A 327 -10.28 -7.30 -15.34
N SER A 328 -10.98 -7.61 -14.24
CA SER A 328 -12.20 -8.41 -14.29
C SER A 328 -13.13 -8.14 -13.10
N PRO A 329 -14.45 -8.38 -13.23
CA PRO A 329 -15.40 -8.27 -12.12
C PRO A 329 -15.04 -9.13 -10.90
N GLU A 330 -14.45 -10.31 -11.11
CA GLU A 330 -14.05 -11.25 -10.06
C GLU A 330 -12.89 -10.72 -9.21
N ARG A 331 -12.00 -9.91 -9.82
CA ARG A 331 -10.93 -9.22 -9.09
C ARG A 331 -11.50 -7.98 -8.40
N LEU A 332 -12.32 -7.20 -9.10
CA LEU A 332 -12.88 -5.96 -8.58
C LEU A 332 -13.70 -6.18 -7.31
N CYS A 333 -14.54 -7.22 -7.27
CA CYS A 333 -15.41 -7.50 -6.12
C CYS A 333 -14.66 -7.83 -4.81
N ARG A 334 -13.33 -7.99 -4.85
CA ARG A 334 -12.48 -8.21 -3.66
C ARG A 334 -12.06 -6.90 -2.99
N VAL A 335 -12.15 -5.79 -3.70
CA VAL A 335 -11.64 -4.46 -3.29
C VAL A 335 -12.61 -3.32 -3.61
N ASP A 336 -13.82 -3.63 -4.07
CA ASP A 336 -14.89 -2.65 -4.25
C ASP A 336 -15.51 -2.24 -2.90
N PRO A 337 -16.39 -1.22 -2.85
CA PRO A 337 -17.02 -0.80 -1.60
C PRO A 337 -17.73 -1.94 -0.84
N ARG A 338 -18.36 -2.89 -1.56
CA ARG A 338 -19.06 -4.02 -0.94
C ARG A 338 -18.12 -4.98 -0.24
N ALA A 339 -16.88 -5.15 -0.72
CA ALA A 339 -15.85 -5.92 -0.03
C ALA A 339 -15.51 -5.36 1.36
N PHE A 340 -15.80 -4.08 1.59
CA PHE A 340 -15.70 -3.38 2.86
C PHE A 340 -17.08 -3.15 3.51
N GLY A 341 -18.13 -3.86 3.09
CA GLY A 341 -19.47 -3.72 3.66
C GLY A 341 -20.07 -2.32 3.50
N LEU A 342 -19.76 -1.62 2.41
CA LEU A 342 -20.44 -0.41 1.97
C LEU A 342 -21.37 -0.79 0.82
N ASP A 343 -22.67 -0.57 0.97
CA ASP A 343 -23.67 -0.96 -0.03
C ASP A 343 -23.70 0.04 -1.20
N CYS A 344 -22.71 -0.08 -2.08
CA CYS A 344 -22.50 0.81 -3.21
C CYS A 344 -21.76 0.06 -4.33
N ASP A 345 -22.14 0.30 -5.59
CA ASP A 345 -21.34 -0.12 -6.73
C ASP A 345 -20.03 0.69 -6.82
N ALA A 346 -18.99 0.11 -7.42
CA ALA A 346 -17.73 0.82 -7.60
C ALA A 346 -17.90 2.03 -8.55
N VAL A 347 -17.47 3.22 -8.12
CA VAL A 347 -17.43 4.44 -8.93
C VAL A 347 -15.97 4.78 -9.23
N LEU A 348 -15.55 4.47 -10.44
CA LEU A 348 -14.15 4.48 -10.85
C LEU A 348 -13.86 5.63 -11.82
N LEU A 349 -12.67 6.21 -11.70
CA LEU A 349 -12.09 7.07 -12.72
C LEU A 349 -12.00 6.32 -14.05
N PRO A 350 -12.19 7.01 -15.20
CA PRO A 350 -11.91 6.43 -16.50
C PRO A 350 -10.46 5.97 -16.58
N ASP A 351 -10.20 4.94 -17.37
CA ASP A 351 -8.82 4.52 -17.63
C ASP A 351 -8.04 5.67 -18.28
N PRO A 352 -6.75 5.84 -17.93
CA PRO A 352 -5.90 6.82 -18.58
C PRO A 352 -5.90 6.60 -20.09
N VAL A 353 -6.10 7.66 -20.88
CA VAL A 353 -6.04 7.57 -22.34
C VAL A 353 -4.65 7.07 -22.75
N GLY A 354 -4.57 5.83 -23.26
CA GLY A 354 -3.33 5.22 -23.76
C GLY A 354 -2.79 4.01 -22.99
N SER A 355 -3.39 3.61 -21.86
CA SER A 355 -3.08 2.32 -21.21
C SER A 355 -3.86 1.20 -21.88
N THR A 356 -3.25 0.56 -22.87
CA THR A 356 -3.72 -0.74 -23.40
C THR A 356 -3.12 -1.83 -22.49
N PRO A 357 -3.86 -2.91 -22.15
CA PRO A 357 -3.37 -3.98 -21.29
C PRO A 357 -2.06 -4.62 -21.74
#